data_AF-A0A9X3CGL6-F1
#
_entry.id   AF-A0A9X3CGL6-F1
#
_cell.length_a   1.000
_cell.length_b   1.000
_cell.length_c   1.000
_cell.angle_alpha   90.00
_cell.angle_beta   90.00
_cell.angle_gamma   90.00
#
_symmetry.space_group_name_H-M   'P 1'
#
loop_
_entity.id
_entity.type
_entity.pdbx_description
1 polymer ?
#
loop_
_entity_poly.entity_id
_entity_poly.type
_entity_poly.pdbx_seq_one_letter_code
_entity_poly.pdbx_strand_id
1 'polypeptide(L)'
;MNSLLMTTHTAPYMPLLQFCQQPTAEILQPFSIQEEGSDKVEHLQRWLTELPHLAGNVLLHFPCPSLERQIDAVVLYRGIVFVIEMKLGGSSYTSADVAATSQLAHALKAHHQASHDKFVVPILIATKANPQGAAIQVSSDLVCNTMCDSGEHLAALIEHFSNQFKYDEIMVEDWAELSFIDQP
;
A
#
# COMPACT_ATOMS: atom_id res chain seq x y z
N MET A 1 -28.99 5.67 2.76
CA MET A 1 -28.24 6.75 2.10
C MET A 1 -27.07 7.11 3.00
N ASN A 2 -25.95 6.39 2.90
CA ASN A 2 -24.72 6.78 3.57
C ASN A 2 -24.07 7.86 2.72
N SER A 3 -24.35 9.11 3.06
CA SER A 3 -23.60 10.26 2.55
C SER A 3 -22.15 10.07 3.01
N LEU A 4 -21.23 9.86 2.07
CA LEU A 4 -19.81 10.07 2.35
C LEU A 4 -19.66 11.51 2.84
N LEU A 5 -19.34 11.69 4.12
CA LEU A 5 -18.86 12.98 4.61
C LEU A 5 -17.46 13.15 4.02
N MET A 6 -17.36 13.86 2.90
CA MET A 6 -16.07 14.37 2.42
C MET A 6 -15.63 15.49 3.36
N THR A 7 -14.93 15.14 4.43
CA THR A 7 -14.00 16.05 5.09
C THR A 7 -12.77 16.15 4.20
N THR A 8 -12.41 17.36 3.79
CA THR A 8 -11.47 17.70 2.69
C THR A 8 -10.00 17.30 2.90
N HIS A 9 -9.69 16.40 3.85
CA HIS A 9 -8.32 16.09 4.28
C HIS A 9 -8.07 14.60 4.56
N THR A 10 -8.91 13.67 4.13
CA THR A 10 -8.71 12.22 4.37
C THR A 10 -8.63 11.43 3.08
N ALA A 11 -7.63 10.56 2.94
CA ALA A 11 -7.57 9.62 1.83
C ALA A 11 -8.75 8.63 1.89
N PRO A 12 -9.39 8.28 0.74
CA PRO A 12 -10.38 7.23 0.73
C PRO A 12 -9.74 5.89 1.10
N TYR A 13 -10.39 5.16 2.00
CA TYR A 13 -9.97 3.84 2.44
C TYR A 13 -11.15 2.87 2.45
N MET A 14 -10.84 1.58 2.47
CA MET A 14 -11.83 0.52 2.51
C MET A 14 -11.33 -0.65 3.38
N PRO A 15 -12.19 -1.25 4.23
CA PRO A 15 -11.84 -2.49 4.92
C PRO A 15 -11.47 -3.59 3.93
N LEU A 16 -10.43 -4.38 4.20
CA LEU A 16 -9.94 -5.46 3.33
C LEU A 16 -11.06 -6.43 2.92
N LEU A 17 -11.92 -6.81 3.87
CA LEU A 17 -13.06 -7.69 3.59
C LEU A 17 -14.00 -7.10 2.53
N GLN A 18 -14.32 -5.81 2.67
CA GLN A 18 -15.18 -5.11 1.71
C GLN A 18 -14.45 -4.94 0.36
N PHE A 19 -13.18 -4.56 0.39
CA PHE A 19 -12.35 -4.41 -0.80
C PHE A 19 -12.30 -5.69 -1.64
N CYS A 20 -12.13 -6.85 -1.02
CA CYS A 20 -12.09 -8.14 -1.74
C CYS A 20 -13.46 -8.60 -2.29
N GLN A 21 -14.58 -8.08 -1.76
CA GLN A 21 -15.93 -8.53 -2.12
C GLN A 21 -16.66 -7.59 -3.07
N GLN A 22 -16.34 -6.31 -3.05
CA GLN A 22 -17.04 -5.29 -3.82
C GLN A 22 -16.58 -5.28 -5.30
N PRO A 23 -17.47 -5.06 -6.27
CA PRO A 23 -17.05 -4.95 -7.68
C PRO A 23 -16.05 -3.81 -7.90
N THR A 24 -15.00 -4.05 -8.70
CA THR A 24 -13.97 -3.04 -9.06
C THR A 24 -14.58 -1.72 -9.53
N ALA A 25 -15.62 -1.80 -10.36
CA ALA A 25 -16.31 -0.63 -10.90
C ALA A 25 -16.90 0.26 -9.80
N GLU A 26 -17.40 -0.31 -8.70
CA GLU A 26 -17.92 0.45 -7.57
C GLU A 26 -16.81 1.04 -6.71
N ILE A 27 -15.72 0.29 -6.50
CA ILE A 27 -14.53 0.78 -5.77
C ILE A 27 -13.95 2.01 -6.47
N LEU A 28 -13.96 2.04 -7.79
CA LEU A 28 -13.36 3.11 -8.59
C LEU A 28 -14.27 4.33 -8.80
N GLN A 29 -15.56 4.27 -8.47
CA GLN A 29 -16.48 5.41 -8.65
C GLN A 29 -15.97 6.73 -8.05
N PRO A 30 -15.35 6.77 -6.85
CA PRO A 30 -14.83 7.99 -6.26
C PRO A 30 -13.61 8.59 -6.98
N PHE A 31 -12.91 7.81 -7.82
CA PHE A 31 -11.58 8.14 -8.33
C PHE A 31 -11.55 8.80 -9.72
N SER A 32 -12.70 9.16 -10.32
CA SER A 32 -12.79 9.80 -11.66
C SER A 32 -11.90 9.11 -12.71
N ILE A 33 -12.34 7.95 -13.21
CA ILE A 33 -11.54 6.98 -13.96
C ILE A 33 -10.76 7.58 -15.17
N GLN A 34 -9.45 7.37 -15.18
CA GLN A 34 -8.66 7.09 -16.39
C GLN A 34 -8.33 5.58 -16.38
N GLU A 35 -8.35 4.94 -17.55
CA GLU A 35 -8.37 3.48 -17.79
C GLU A 35 -7.23 2.66 -17.13
N GLU A 36 -6.17 3.27 -16.57
CA GLU A 36 -5.03 2.57 -15.98
C GLU A 36 -5.24 2.05 -14.54
N GLY A 37 -6.37 2.35 -13.90
CA GLY A 37 -6.64 1.98 -12.50
C GLY A 37 -7.32 0.63 -12.26
N SER A 38 -8.12 0.12 -13.20
CA SER A 38 -8.95 -1.09 -12.97
C SER A 38 -8.13 -2.36 -12.81
N ASP A 39 -7.18 -2.58 -13.72
CA ASP A 39 -6.39 -3.82 -13.74
C ASP A 39 -5.58 -3.96 -12.45
N LYS A 40 -5.03 -2.85 -11.95
CA LYS A 40 -4.30 -2.78 -10.68
C LYS A 40 -5.19 -3.20 -9.50
N VAL A 41 -6.42 -2.70 -9.45
CA VAL A 41 -7.37 -3.05 -8.39
C VAL A 41 -7.81 -4.50 -8.48
N GLU A 42 -8.11 -5.01 -9.68
CA GLU A 42 -8.50 -6.42 -9.88
C GLU A 42 -7.38 -7.38 -9.44
N HIS A 43 -6.13 -7.06 -9.78
CA HIS A 43 -4.97 -7.79 -9.32
C HIS A 43 -4.86 -7.79 -7.80
N LEU A 44 -4.95 -6.61 -7.15
CA LEU A 44 -4.93 -6.51 -5.70
C LEU A 44 -6.05 -7.29 -5.02
N GLN A 45 -7.29 -7.22 -5.53
CA GLN A 45 -8.40 -7.98 -4.98
C GLN A 45 -8.14 -9.48 -5.04
N ARG A 46 -7.65 -9.98 -6.18
CA ARG A 46 -7.31 -11.38 -6.37
C ARG A 46 -6.25 -11.85 -5.38
N TRP A 47 -5.18 -11.06 -5.20
CA TRP A 47 -4.08 -11.47 -4.33
C TRP A 47 -4.43 -11.32 -2.84
N LEU A 48 -5.09 -10.23 -2.44
CA LEU A 48 -5.38 -9.95 -1.04
C LEU A 48 -6.47 -10.86 -0.46
N THR A 49 -7.32 -11.48 -1.30
CA THR A 49 -8.33 -12.47 -0.85
C THR A 49 -7.70 -13.71 -0.21
N GLU A 50 -6.41 -13.97 -0.46
CA GLU A 50 -5.68 -15.11 0.09
C GLU A 50 -5.16 -14.85 1.52
N LEU A 51 -5.31 -13.64 2.06
CA LEU A 51 -4.96 -13.35 3.45
C LEU A 51 -5.87 -14.14 4.41
N PRO A 52 -5.31 -14.78 5.47
CA PRO A 52 -6.08 -15.64 6.37
C PRO A 52 -7.14 -14.88 7.18
N HIS A 53 -6.90 -13.60 7.44
CA HIS A 53 -7.86 -12.71 8.09
C HIS A 53 -7.88 -11.39 7.33
N LEU A 54 -9.05 -10.95 6.88
CA LEU A 54 -9.22 -9.68 6.16
C LEU A 54 -9.51 -8.52 7.13
N ALA A 55 -8.77 -8.49 8.25
CA ALA A 55 -8.86 -7.48 9.30
C ALA A 55 -7.76 -6.42 9.10
N GLY A 56 -8.04 -5.47 8.21
CA GLY A 56 -7.15 -4.37 7.84
C GLY A 56 -7.83 -3.48 6.81
N ASN A 57 -7.08 -2.55 6.23
CA ASN A 57 -7.63 -1.55 5.30
C ASN A 57 -6.75 -1.38 4.06
N VAL A 58 -7.38 -1.01 2.96
CA VAL A 58 -6.72 -0.66 1.69
C VAL A 58 -7.02 0.78 1.37
N LEU A 59 -5.99 1.53 1.01
CA LEU A 59 -6.07 2.88 0.45
C LEU A 59 -5.50 2.84 -0.95
N LEU A 60 -6.25 3.33 -1.94
CA LEU A 60 -5.84 3.35 -3.34
C LEU A 60 -5.42 4.76 -3.74
N HIS A 61 -4.44 4.88 -4.62
CA HIS A 61 -3.95 6.17 -5.12
C HIS A 61 -3.57 7.13 -3.98
N PHE A 62 -2.93 6.61 -2.93
CA PHE A 62 -2.61 7.40 -1.74
C PHE A 62 -1.64 8.52 -2.12
N PRO A 63 -1.96 9.79 -1.87
CA PRO A 63 -1.13 10.91 -2.31
C PRO A 63 0.21 10.94 -1.54
N CYS A 64 1.30 11.22 -2.25
CA CYS A 64 2.62 11.48 -1.67
C CYS A 64 3.15 12.82 -2.20
N PRO A 65 2.69 13.96 -1.63
CA PRO A 65 2.93 15.30 -2.18
C PRO A 65 4.41 15.65 -2.33
N SER A 66 5.26 15.21 -1.40
CA SER A 66 6.71 15.49 -1.40
C SER A 66 7.45 14.93 -2.63
N LEU A 67 6.86 13.98 -3.35
CA LEU A 67 7.40 13.42 -4.58
C LEU A 67 6.53 13.75 -5.81
N GLU A 68 5.46 14.54 -5.65
CA GLU A 68 4.46 14.81 -6.69
C GLU A 68 3.91 13.53 -7.35
N ARG A 69 3.75 12.47 -6.54
CA ARG A 69 3.31 11.14 -6.98
C ARG A 69 2.18 10.61 -6.09
N GLN A 70 1.52 9.57 -6.57
CA GLN A 70 0.60 8.74 -5.78
C GLN A 70 1.19 7.34 -5.64
N ILE A 71 0.98 6.74 -4.47
CA ILE A 71 1.24 5.33 -4.21
C ILE A 71 0.05 4.55 -4.75
N ASP A 72 0.31 3.50 -5.54
CA ASP A 72 -0.77 2.70 -6.15
C ASP A 72 -1.73 2.14 -5.08
N ALA A 73 -1.17 1.51 -4.05
CA ALA A 73 -1.93 1.08 -2.89
C ALA A 73 -1.13 1.12 -1.59
N VAL A 74 -1.80 1.48 -0.51
CA VAL A 74 -1.34 1.22 0.85
C VAL A 74 -2.25 0.19 1.49
N VAL A 75 -1.65 -0.86 2.07
CA VAL A 75 -2.37 -1.84 2.87
C VAL A 75 -1.94 -1.68 4.34
N LEU A 76 -2.91 -1.43 5.20
CA LEU A 76 -2.74 -1.42 6.64
C LEU A 76 -3.15 -2.79 7.18
N TYR A 77 -2.20 -3.53 7.74
CA TYR A 77 -2.47 -4.88 8.23
C TYR A 77 -1.64 -5.20 9.46
N ARG A 78 -2.31 -5.57 10.56
CA ARG A 78 -1.71 -5.97 11.84
C ARG A 78 -0.60 -5.02 12.34
N GLY A 79 -0.88 -3.71 12.26
CA GLY A 79 0.05 -2.70 12.76
C GLY A 79 1.17 -2.30 11.79
N ILE A 80 1.19 -2.86 10.58
CA ILE A 80 2.22 -2.62 9.57
C ILE A 80 1.62 -1.87 8.37
N VAL A 81 2.40 -0.95 7.80
CA VAL A 81 2.08 -0.21 6.58
C VAL A 81 2.81 -0.85 5.40
N PHE A 82 2.07 -1.38 4.43
CA PHE A 82 2.62 -1.92 3.19
C PHE A 82 2.41 -0.90 2.06
N VAL A 83 3.51 -0.40 1.49
CA VAL A 83 3.50 0.54 0.35
C VAL A 83 3.70 -0.27 -0.92
N ILE A 84 2.67 -0.36 -1.75
CA ILE A 84 2.67 -1.23 -2.94
C ILE A 84 2.70 -0.37 -4.20
N GLU A 85 3.69 -0.63 -5.05
CA GLU A 85 3.81 -0.07 -6.40
C GLU A 85 3.75 -1.19 -7.43
N MET A 86 3.01 -0.99 -8.54
CA MET A 86 2.74 -2.04 -9.52
C MET A 86 3.16 -1.68 -10.94
N LYS A 87 3.94 -2.56 -11.54
CA LYS A 87 4.30 -2.56 -12.96
C LYS A 87 3.57 -3.68 -13.69
N LEU A 88 2.35 -3.39 -14.13
CA LEU A 88 1.56 -4.34 -14.93
C LEU A 88 2.31 -4.70 -16.22
N GLY A 89 2.47 -6.00 -16.48
CA GLY A 89 3.22 -6.51 -17.62
C GLY A 89 4.74 -6.43 -17.49
N GLY A 90 5.27 -5.87 -16.41
CA GLY A 90 6.71 -5.80 -16.15
C GLY A 90 7.31 -7.19 -15.92
N SER A 91 8.45 -7.47 -16.54
CA SER A 91 9.16 -8.77 -16.47
C SER A 91 10.46 -8.72 -15.68
N SER A 92 10.80 -7.59 -15.08
CA SER A 92 12.00 -7.41 -14.25
C SER A 92 11.84 -6.25 -13.26
N TYR A 93 12.68 -6.26 -12.23
CA TYR A 93 12.83 -5.18 -11.25
C TYR A 93 14.16 -4.48 -11.53
N THR A 94 14.11 -3.28 -12.10
CA THR A 94 15.35 -2.51 -12.29
C THR A 94 15.74 -1.84 -10.98
N SER A 95 17.03 -1.57 -10.78
CA SER A 95 17.49 -0.84 -9.59
C SER A 95 16.79 0.51 -9.43
N ALA A 96 16.39 1.15 -10.54
CA ALA A 96 15.63 2.40 -10.53
C ALA A 96 14.21 2.21 -9.98
N ASP A 97 13.48 1.16 -10.39
CA ASP A 97 12.14 0.88 -9.87
C ASP A 97 12.18 0.55 -8.37
N VAL A 98 13.15 -0.27 -7.98
CA VAL A 98 13.38 -0.67 -6.58
C VAL A 98 13.67 0.56 -5.71
N ALA A 99 14.55 1.44 -6.19
CA ALA A 99 14.88 2.69 -5.51
C ALA A 99 13.68 3.66 -5.46
N ALA A 100 12.91 3.79 -6.54
CA ALA A 100 11.74 4.65 -6.57
C ALA A 100 10.65 4.18 -5.59
N THR A 101 10.44 2.87 -5.46
CA THR A 101 9.50 2.29 -4.48
C THR A 101 9.98 2.54 -3.05
N SER A 102 11.29 2.38 -2.79
CA SER A 102 11.88 2.70 -1.49
C SER A 102 11.74 4.20 -1.17
N GLN A 103 11.95 5.09 -2.14
CA GLN A 103 11.78 6.54 -1.97
C GLN A 103 10.35 6.91 -1.59
N LEU A 104 9.33 6.28 -2.19
CA LEU A 104 7.94 6.49 -1.77
C LEU A 104 7.70 6.07 -0.32
N ALA A 105 8.22 4.91 0.10
CA ALA A 105 8.09 4.45 1.47
C ALA A 105 8.76 5.39 2.49
N HIS A 106 9.98 5.86 2.20
CA HIS A 106 10.66 6.84 3.06
C HIS A 106 9.97 8.21 3.03
N ALA A 107 9.46 8.65 1.89
CA ALA A 107 8.73 9.91 1.78
C ALA A 107 7.43 9.87 2.60
N LEU A 108 6.68 8.76 2.52
CA LEU A 108 5.53 8.51 3.38
C LEU A 108 5.95 8.55 4.86
N LYS A 109 6.99 7.79 5.24
CA LYS A 109 7.49 7.73 6.62
C LYS A 109 7.89 9.11 7.18
N ALA A 110 8.54 9.93 6.37
CA ALA A 110 9.08 11.22 6.78
C ALA A 110 8.02 12.32 6.89
N HIS A 111 7.00 12.31 6.01
CA HIS A 111 6.07 13.43 5.89
C HIS A 111 4.66 13.10 6.40
N HIS A 112 4.31 11.83 6.57
CA HIS A 112 3.02 11.41 7.08
C HIS A 112 3.11 11.10 8.57
N GLN A 113 2.55 11.98 9.40
CA GLN A 113 2.70 11.92 10.86
C GLN A 113 2.26 10.56 11.44
N ALA A 114 1.14 10.00 10.98
CA ALA A 114 0.62 8.73 11.48
C ALA A 114 1.46 7.50 11.06
N SER A 115 2.43 7.66 10.15
CA SER A 115 3.40 6.62 9.78
C SER A 115 4.69 6.65 10.60
N HIS A 116 4.94 7.70 11.39
CA HIS A 116 6.26 7.97 11.97
C HIS A 116 6.77 6.86 12.91
N ASP A 117 5.88 6.24 13.67
CA ASP A 117 6.20 5.13 14.58
C ASP A 117 5.88 3.75 14.00
N LYS A 118 5.36 3.69 12.76
CA LYS A 118 4.91 2.44 12.13
C LYS A 118 6.00 1.76 11.31
N PHE A 119 5.97 0.43 11.29
CA PHE A 119 6.83 -0.32 10.39
C PHE A 119 6.32 -0.18 8.96
N VAL A 120 7.20 0.16 8.01
CA VAL A 120 6.84 0.40 6.60
C VAL A 120 7.58 -0.59 5.70
N VAL A 121 6.83 -1.35 4.90
CA VAL A 121 7.36 -2.33 3.97
C VAL A 121 7.05 -1.89 2.53
N PRO A 122 8.05 -1.42 1.77
CA PRO A 122 7.90 -1.18 0.34
C PRO A 122 7.81 -2.52 -0.41
N ILE A 123 6.84 -2.64 -1.30
CA ILE A 123 6.64 -3.80 -2.18
C ILE A 123 6.52 -3.31 -3.62
N LEU A 124 7.42 -3.77 -4.47
CA LEU A 124 7.35 -3.57 -5.92
C LEU A 124 6.82 -4.84 -6.57
N ILE A 125 5.70 -4.72 -7.28
CA ILE A 125 5.08 -5.81 -8.02
C ILE A 125 5.39 -5.67 -9.51
N ALA A 126 5.86 -6.74 -10.16
CA ALA A 126 6.00 -6.82 -11.61
C ALA A 126 5.35 -8.12 -12.13
N THR A 127 4.18 -8.00 -12.77
CA THR A 127 3.26 -9.15 -12.94
C THR A 127 3.72 -10.25 -13.90
N LYS A 128 4.80 -10.02 -14.66
CA LYS A 128 5.43 -11.01 -15.54
C LYS A 128 6.86 -11.36 -15.12
N ALA A 129 7.32 -10.85 -13.98
CA ALA A 129 8.63 -11.18 -13.43
C ALA A 129 8.55 -12.41 -12.54
N ASN A 130 9.69 -13.07 -12.30
CA ASN A 130 9.79 -14.04 -11.22
C ASN A 130 9.93 -13.29 -9.88
N PRO A 131 9.34 -13.75 -8.78
CA PRO A 131 9.57 -13.14 -7.46
C PRO A 131 11.06 -13.19 -7.09
N GLN A 132 11.54 -12.16 -6.39
CA GLN A 132 12.92 -12.11 -5.91
C GLN A 132 12.95 -12.14 -4.38
N GLY A 133 13.41 -13.26 -3.84
CA GLY A 133 13.70 -13.36 -2.41
C GLY A 133 14.87 -12.44 -2.03
N ALA A 134 14.67 -11.64 -1.00
CA ALA A 134 15.70 -10.83 -0.39
C ALA A 134 15.72 -11.06 1.12
N ALA A 135 16.89 -10.90 1.75
CA ALA A 135 16.95 -10.82 3.19
C ALA A 135 16.19 -9.56 3.65
N ILE A 136 15.40 -9.69 4.72
CA ILE A 136 14.73 -8.55 5.33
C ILE A 136 15.80 -7.70 6.01
N GLN A 137 15.94 -6.46 5.55
CA GLN A 137 16.78 -5.44 6.14
C GLN A 137 15.86 -4.30 6.58
N VAL A 138 16.07 -3.82 7.80
CA VAL A 138 15.28 -2.73 8.38
C VAL A 138 16.23 -1.60 8.71
N SER A 139 15.90 -0.40 8.25
CA SER A 139 16.61 0.83 8.60
C SER A 139 16.28 1.26 10.04
N SER A 140 17.02 2.24 10.57
CA SER A 140 16.77 2.79 11.90
C SER A 140 15.44 3.53 12.02
N ASP A 141 14.85 3.98 10.91
CA ASP A 141 13.53 4.60 10.82
C ASP A 141 12.40 3.59 10.57
N LEU A 142 12.64 2.29 10.76
CA LEU A 142 11.63 1.22 10.63
C LEU A 142 11.07 1.06 9.20
N VAL A 143 11.88 1.35 8.19
CA VAL A 143 11.55 1.11 6.78
C VAL A 143 12.35 -0.09 6.29
N CYS A 144 11.68 -1.04 5.63
CA CYS A 144 12.37 -2.18 5.02
C CYS A 144 13.04 -1.82 3.70
N ASN A 145 14.01 -2.64 3.30
CA ASN A 145 14.36 -2.73 1.89
C ASN A 145 13.13 -3.13 1.05
N THR A 146 13.08 -2.69 -0.20
CA THR A 146 11.97 -3.00 -1.11
C THR A 146 11.89 -4.51 -1.39
N MET A 147 10.73 -5.10 -1.12
CA MET A 147 10.42 -6.48 -1.49
C MET A 147 9.96 -6.52 -2.95
N CYS A 148 10.42 -7.50 -3.73
CA CYS A 148 10.11 -7.63 -5.15
C CYS A 148 9.33 -8.92 -5.41
N ASP A 149 8.08 -8.81 -5.85
CA ASP A 149 7.19 -9.94 -6.06
C ASP A 149 6.45 -9.86 -7.41
N SER A 150 5.92 -10.98 -7.89
CA SER A 150 5.04 -11.00 -9.07
C SER A 150 3.59 -10.63 -8.73
N GLY A 151 3.25 -10.58 -7.45
CA GLY A 151 1.92 -10.39 -6.88
C GLY A 151 1.31 -11.71 -6.39
N GLU A 152 1.66 -12.84 -7.01
CA GLU A 152 1.12 -14.17 -6.66
C GLU A 152 1.43 -14.60 -5.22
N HIS A 153 2.43 -14.01 -4.57
CA HIS A 153 2.76 -14.31 -3.17
C HIS A 153 2.54 -13.12 -2.24
N LEU A 154 1.82 -12.09 -2.69
CA LEU A 154 1.60 -10.87 -1.90
C LEU A 154 0.97 -11.14 -0.54
N ALA A 155 -0.08 -11.98 -0.48
CA ALA A 155 -0.73 -12.33 0.79
C ALA A 155 0.24 -13.05 1.75
N ALA A 156 0.99 -14.03 1.24
CA ALA A 156 1.98 -14.76 2.03
C ALA A 156 3.12 -13.85 2.51
N LEU A 157 3.54 -12.88 1.69
CA LEU A 157 4.53 -11.88 2.05
C LEU A 157 4.00 -10.97 3.18
N ILE A 158 2.81 -10.41 3.02
CA ILE A 158 2.15 -9.58 4.04
C ILE A 158 1.99 -10.36 5.35
N GLU A 159 1.51 -11.61 5.29
CA GLU A 159 1.36 -12.47 6.46
C GLU A 159 2.72 -12.76 7.13
N HIS A 160 3.76 -13.03 6.34
CA HIS A 160 5.10 -13.30 6.86
C HIS A 160 5.65 -12.13 7.68
N PHE A 161 5.55 -10.89 7.17
CA PHE A 161 5.92 -9.69 7.93
C PHE A 161 5.07 -9.53 9.18
N SER A 162 3.76 -9.72 9.04
CA SER A 162 2.80 -9.51 10.13
C SER A 162 2.90 -10.54 11.26
N ASN A 163 3.47 -11.71 11.00
CA ASN A 163 3.73 -12.73 12.01
C ASN A 163 5.08 -12.50 12.73
N GLN A 164 6.02 -11.76 12.11
CA GLN A 164 7.31 -11.43 12.73
C GLN A 164 7.22 -10.27 13.70
N PHE A 165 6.35 -9.31 13.42
CA PHE A 165 6.22 -8.10 14.22
C PHE A 165 4.84 -8.03 14.88
N LYS A 166 4.81 -7.84 16.20
CA LYS A 166 3.57 -7.60 16.94
C LYS A 166 3.45 -6.11 17.22
N TYR A 167 2.65 -5.44 16.42
CA TYR A 167 2.31 -4.03 16.61
C TYR A 167 0.82 -3.89 16.90
N ASP A 168 0.47 -2.79 17.58
CA ASP A 168 -0.91 -2.42 17.80
C ASP A 168 -1.59 -2.12 16.46
N GLU A 169 -2.89 -2.41 16.39
CA GLU A 169 -3.69 -2.16 15.20
C GLU A 169 -3.66 -0.67 14.82
N ILE A 170 -3.59 -0.39 13.52
CA ILE A 170 -3.65 0.99 13.01
C ILE A 170 -5.12 1.36 12.87
N MET A 171 -5.55 2.38 13.61
CA MET A 171 -6.83 3.04 13.39
C MET A 171 -6.78 3.80 12.07
N VAL A 172 -7.51 3.31 11.07
CA VAL A 172 -7.43 3.86 9.70
C VAL A 172 -8.00 5.27 9.62
N GLU A 173 -8.96 5.61 10.48
CA GLU A 173 -9.56 6.94 10.54
C GLU A 173 -8.49 7.99 10.85
N ASP A 174 -7.61 7.71 11.80
CA ASP A 174 -6.50 8.58 12.19
C ASP A 174 -5.35 8.50 11.18
N TRP A 175 -5.08 7.31 10.65
CA TRP A 175 -3.97 7.11 9.72
C TRP A 175 -4.26 7.67 8.32
N ALA A 176 -5.51 7.71 7.88
CA ALA A 176 -5.85 8.20 6.54
C ALA A 176 -5.87 9.74 6.45
N GLU A 177 -5.65 10.46 7.56
CA GLU A 177 -5.55 11.91 7.55
C GLU A 177 -4.34 12.37 6.72
N LEU A 178 -4.61 13.22 5.74
CA LEU A 178 -3.61 13.84 4.87
C LEU A 178 -2.92 15.02 5.56
N SER A 179 -2.60 14.87 6.85
CA SER A 179 -1.76 15.79 7.59
C SER A 179 -0.30 15.54 7.21
N PHE A 180 0.12 16.13 6.09
CA PHE A 180 1.53 16.16 5.71
C PHE A 180 2.24 17.28 6.46
N ILE A 181 3.42 16.98 7.00
CA ILE A 181 4.30 17.99 7.57
C ILE A 181 4.97 18.72 6.40
N ASP A 182 4.57 19.96 6.13
CA ASP A 182 5.32 20.86 5.26
C ASP A 182 6.72 21.05 5.86
N GLN A 183 7.77 20.74 5.08
CA GLN A 183 9.12 21.15 5.45
C GLN A 183 9.22 22.67 5.23
N PRO A 184 9.75 23.44 6.20
CA PRO A 184 9.99 24.88 6.06
C PRO A 184 11.09 25.21 5.04
#